data_AF-A0A1U7XPB8-F1
#
_entry.id   AF-A0A1U7XPB8-F1
#
_cell.length_a   1.000
_cell.length_b   1.000
_cell.length_c   1.000
_cell.angle_alpha   90.00
_cell.angle_beta   90.00
_cell.angle_gamma   90.00
#
_symmetry.space_group_name_H-M   'P 1'
#
loop_
_entity.id
_entity.type
_entity.pdbx_description
1 polymer ?
#
loop_
_entity_poly.entity_id
_entity_poly.type
_entity_poly.pdbx_seq_one_letter_code
_entity_poly.pdbx_strand_id
1 'polypeptide(L)'
;MENWPCRGWVWNKMNMPKHSLICWLVAHNRLLTKDRLRHMGISKDSLCEICGDAEETVAHLFFECPLARRCIEDTLRWLNIYIRNMELRGLGRRMTRQVKGKICRTIVLAILAAVVYNV
;
A
#
# COMPACT_ATOMS: atom_id res chain seq x y z
N MET A 1 14.01 11.08 13.62
CA MET A 1 12.92 10.38 12.88
C MET A 1 11.59 11.16 12.92
N GLU A 2 11.62 12.49 13.08
CA GLU A 2 10.41 13.24 13.45
C GLU A 2 9.46 13.62 12.31
N ASN A 3 9.92 13.68 11.05
CA ASN A 3 9.09 14.12 9.91
C ASN A 3 8.96 13.06 8.80
N TRP A 4 8.63 11.81 9.16
CA TRP A 4 8.37 10.76 8.17
C TRP A 4 7.01 10.98 7.46
N PRO A 5 6.99 11.13 6.11
CA PRO A 5 5.79 11.45 5.33
C PRO A 5 4.58 10.54 5.56
N CYS A 6 4.81 9.25 5.84
CA CYS A 6 3.75 8.25 5.96
C CYS A 6 3.41 7.89 7.41
N ARG A 7 3.92 8.63 8.41
CA ARG A 7 3.73 8.31 9.85
C ARG A 7 2.24 8.22 10.21
N GLY A 8 1.45 9.20 9.75
CA GLY A 8 0.01 9.25 10.01
C GLY A 8 -0.79 8.15 9.32
N TRP A 9 -0.23 7.51 8.28
CA TRP A 9 -0.85 6.36 7.63
C TRP A 9 -0.48 5.06 8.35
N VAL A 10 0.81 4.84 8.62
CA VAL A 10 1.33 3.62 9.25
C VAL A 10 0.83 3.47 10.69
N TRP A 11 0.90 4.53 11.49
CA TRP A 11 0.58 4.51 12.93
C TRP A 11 -0.79 5.14 13.25
N ASN A 12 -1.73 4.99 12.32
CA ASN A 12 -3.09 5.46 12.52
C ASN A 12 -3.78 4.63 13.63
N LYS A 13 -4.47 5.31 14.55
CA LYS A 13 -5.18 4.68 15.68
C LYS A 13 -6.28 3.71 15.25
N MET A 14 -6.83 3.87 14.05
CA MET A 14 -7.87 2.98 13.49
C MET A 14 -7.29 1.77 12.76
N ASN A 15 -5.96 1.67 12.62
CA ASN A 15 -5.33 0.51 12.00
C ASN A 15 -5.32 -0.66 12.99
N MET A 16 -5.53 -1.87 12.47
CA MET A 16 -5.14 -3.08 13.20
C MET A 16 -3.62 -3.16 13.30
N PRO A 17 -3.04 -3.65 14.41
CA PRO A 17 -1.58 -3.74 14.59
C PRO A 17 -0.86 -4.45 13.43
N LYS A 18 -1.47 -5.52 12.89
CA LYS A 18 -0.94 -6.25 11.72
C LYS A 18 -0.87 -5.40 10.46
N HIS A 19 -1.87 -4.55 10.19
CA HIS A 19 -1.85 -3.64 9.04
C HIS A 19 -0.76 -2.58 9.20
N SER A 20 -0.60 -2.04 10.42
CA SER A 20 0.45 -1.07 10.73
C SER A 20 1.85 -1.63 10.49
N LEU A 21 2.10 -2.88 10.90
CA LEU A 21 3.39 -3.54 10.68
C LEU A 21 3.68 -3.73 9.18
N ILE A 22 2.72 -4.26 8.42
CA ILE A 22 2.89 -4.42 6.96
C ILE A 22 3.08 -3.06 6.29
N CYS A 23 2.25 -2.06 6.60
CA CYS A 23 2.40 -0.70 6.06
C CYS A 23 3.76 -0.09 6.40
N TRP A 24 4.31 -0.36 7.59
CA TRP A 24 5.64 0.09 7.97
C TRP A 24 6.72 -0.56 7.10
N LEU A 25 6.63 -1.87 6.86
CA LEU A 25 7.53 -2.60 5.97
C LEU A 25 7.46 -2.06 4.54
N VAL A 26 6.24 -1.90 4.00
CA VAL A 26 6.00 -1.35 2.66
C VAL A 26 6.59 0.06 2.54
N ALA A 27 6.34 0.93 3.51
CA ALA A 27 6.83 2.31 3.52
C ALA A 27 8.37 2.40 3.53
N HIS A 28 9.06 1.42 4.11
CA HIS A 28 10.53 1.34 4.13
C HIS A 28 11.11 0.48 3.00
N ASN A 29 10.28 -0.01 2.07
CA ASN A 29 10.68 -0.98 1.05
C ASN A 29 11.37 -2.22 1.67
N ARG A 30 10.81 -2.71 2.78
CA ARG A 30 11.31 -3.82 3.61
C ARG A 30 10.40 -5.05 3.60
N LEU A 31 9.34 -5.05 2.79
CA LEU A 31 8.52 -6.24 2.59
C LEU A 31 9.35 -7.34 1.91
N LEU A 32 9.15 -8.59 2.32
CA LEU A 32 9.80 -9.77 1.75
C LEU A 32 9.09 -10.18 0.45
N THR A 33 9.25 -9.37 -0.60
CA THR A 33 8.75 -9.73 -1.93
C THR A 33 9.62 -10.81 -2.58
N LYS A 34 9.09 -11.53 -3.58
CA LYS A 34 9.86 -12.58 -4.27
C LYS A 34 11.15 -12.08 -4.90
N ASP A 35 11.18 -10.86 -5.44
CA ASP A 35 12.45 -10.27 -5.92
C ASP A 35 13.50 -10.20 -4.81
N ARG A 36 13.10 -9.82 -3.59
CA ARG A 36 14.01 -9.79 -2.44
C ARG A 36 14.43 -11.18 -1.99
N LEU A 37 13.51 -12.14 -2.00
CA LEU A 37 13.81 -13.55 -1.70
C LEU A 37 14.80 -14.13 -2.72
N ARG A 38 14.71 -13.73 -3.99
CA ARG A 38 15.67 -14.08 -5.04
C ARG A 38 17.05 -13.50 -4.76
N HIS A 39 17.13 -12.22 -4.40
CA HIS A 39 18.39 -11.59 -4.01
C HIS A 39 19.04 -12.22 -2.76
N MET A 40 18.23 -12.81 -1.87
CA MET A 40 18.70 -13.55 -0.69
C MET A 40 19.07 -15.01 -1.01
N GLY A 41 18.86 -15.48 -2.23
CA GLY A 41 19.13 -16.88 -2.63
C GLY A 41 18.11 -17.90 -2.08
N ILE A 42 16.97 -17.44 -1.55
CA ILE A 42 15.93 -18.30 -0.96
C ILE A 42 14.97 -18.81 -2.05
N SER A 43 14.60 -17.94 -2.99
CA SER A 43 13.74 -18.30 -4.13
C SER A 43 14.53 -18.18 -5.44
N LYS A 44 14.21 -19.03 -6.42
CA LYS A 44 14.70 -18.86 -7.81
C LYS A 44 13.72 -18.05 -8.67
N ASP A 45 12.46 -18.02 -8.26
CA ASP A 45 11.39 -17.33 -8.96
C ASP A 45 11.14 -15.95 -8.34
N SER A 46 10.97 -14.96 -9.22
CA SER A 46 10.68 -13.57 -8.89
C SER A 46 9.34 -13.10 -9.43
N LEU A 47 8.58 -13.93 -10.16
CA LEU A 47 7.30 -13.54 -10.74
C LEU A 47 6.26 -13.29 -9.64
N CYS A 48 5.44 -12.26 -9.83
CA CYS A 48 4.34 -11.91 -8.93
C CYS A 48 3.29 -13.02 -8.90
N GLU A 49 2.96 -13.52 -7.71
CA GLU A 49 1.97 -14.60 -7.57
C GLU A 49 0.54 -14.17 -7.92
N ILE A 50 0.28 -12.87 -7.96
CA ILE A 50 -1.06 -12.34 -8.24
C ILE A 50 -1.32 -12.30 -9.75
N CYS A 51 -0.38 -11.81 -10.54
CA CYS A 51 -0.56 -11.65 -11.99
C CYS A 51 0.25 -12.63 -12.84
N GLY A 52 1.36 -13.18 -12.34
CA GLY A 52 2.26 -14.06 -13.08
C GLY A 52 3.12 -13.39 -14.16
N ASP A 53 2.92 -12.10 -14.45
CA ASP A 53 3.44 -11.46 -15.67
C ASP A 53 4.69 -10.60 -15.47
N ALA A 54 5.04 -10.25 -14.23
CA ALA A 54 6.18 -9.36 -13.93
C ALA A 54 6.81 -9.67 -12.57
N GLU A 55 8.00 -9.12 -12.32
CA GLU A 55 8.70 -9.33 -11.04
C GLU A 55 7.95 -8.72 -9.85
N GLU A 56 7.83 -9.48 -8.77
CA GLU A 56 7.22 -9.06 -7.51
C GLU A 56 8.14 -8.08 -6.77
N THR A 57 8.00 -6.81 -7.10
CA THR A 57 8.54 -5.70 -6.31
C THR A 57 7.42 -5.10 -5.47
N VAL A 58 7.76 -4.29 -4.47
CA VAL A 58 6.75 -3.56 -3.68
C VAL A 58 5.93 -2.61 -4.56
N ALA A 59 6.57 -1.98 -5.55
CA ALA A 59 5.86 -1.13 -6.51
C ALA A 59 4.89 -1.95 -7.36
N HIS A 60 5.35 -3.10 -7.86
CA HIS A 60 4.53 -3.99 -8.66
C HIS A 60 3.34 -4.53 -7.86
N LEU A 61 3.60 -5.15 -6.71
CA LEU A 61 2.61 -5.80 -5.87
C LEU A 61 1.43 -4.89 -5.55
N PHE A 62 1.66 -3.60 -5.26
CA PHE A 62 0.59 -2.69 -4.86
C PHE A 62 0.09 -1.74 -5.96
N PHE A 63 0.86 -1.43 -7.00
CA PHE A 63 0.51 -0.32 -7.91
C PHE A 63 0.58 -0.63 -9.41
N GLU A 64 1.36 -1.62 -9.81
CA GLU A 64 1.54 -1.98 -11.22
C GLU A 64 0.88 -3.32 -11.56
N CYS A 65 0.72 -4.21 -10.57
CA CYS A 65 -0.04 -5.44 -10.71
C CYS A 65 -1.49 -5.11 -11.08
N PRO A 66 -1.99 -5.58 -12.25
CA PRO A 66 -3.32 -5.23 -12.73
C PRO A 66 -4.44 -5.62 -11.75
N LEU A 67 -4.31 -6.77 -11.08
CA LEU A 67 -5.29 -7.24 -10.10
C LEU A 67 -5.27 -6.39 -8.83
N ALA A 68 -4.10 -6.19 -8.23
CA ALA A 68 -3.97 -5.36 -7.03
C ALA A 68 -4.44 -3.92 -7.27
N ARG A 69 -4.10 -3.37 -8.44
CA ARG A 69 -4.53 -2.03 -8.85
C ARG A 69 -6.05 -1.93 -8.94
N ARG A 70 -6.72 -2.92 -9.54
CA ARG A 70 -8.20 -2.95 -9.60
C ARG A 70 -8.82 -2.95 -8.20
N CYS A 71 -8.31 -3.76 -7.27
CA CYS A 71 -8.79 -3.79 -5.89
C CYS A 71 -8.72 -2.40 -5.21
N ILE A 72 -7.61 -1.68 -5.41
CA ILE A 72 -7.47 -0.33 -4.85
C ILE A 72 -8.38 0.65 -5.58
N GLU A 73 -8.47 0.60 -6.91
CA GLU A 73 -9.35 1.46 -7.70
C GLU A 73 -10.83 1.28 -7.32
N ASP A 74 -11.29 0.04 -7.12
CA ASP A 74 -12.67 -0.25 -6.71
C ASP A 74 -12.94 0.23 -5.28
N THR A 75 -11.95 0.10 -4.37
CA THR A 75 -12.06 0.68 -3.03
C THR A 75 -12.14 2.21 -3.07
N LEU A 76 -11.35 2.84 -3.94
CA LEU A 76 -11.37 4.29 -4.12
C LEU A 76 -12.69 4.78 -4.73
N ARG A 77 -13.23 4.03 -5.71
CA ARG A 77 -14.57 4.28 -6.29
C ARG A 77 -15.65 4.17 -5.23
N TRP A 78 -15.62 3.15 -4.38
CA TRP A 78 -16.55 2.98 -3.27
C TRP A 78 -16.50 4.16 -2.28
N LEU A 79 -15.31 4.71 -2.05
CA LEU A 79 -15.10 5.91 -1.24
C LEU A 79 -15.40 7.23 -1.97
N ASN A 80 -15.75 7.19 -3.26
CA ASN A 80 -15.91 8.34 -4.14
C ASN A 80 -14.67 9.26 -4.17
N ILE A 81 -13.47 8.66 -4.17
CA ILE A 81 -12.17 9.33 -4.21
C ILE A 81 -11.52 9.10 -5.57
N TYR A 82 -11.11 10.17 -6.25
CA TYR A 82 -10.42 10.09 -7.53
C TYR A 82 -8.97 10.57 -7.40
N ILE A 83 -8.02 9.68 -7.68
CA ILE A 83 -6.58 9.99 -7.71
C ILE A 83 -5.97 9.50 -9.02
N ARG A 84 -5.08 10.32 -9.60
CA ARG A 84 -4.40 10.00 -10.88
C ARG A 84 -3.13 9.19 -10.71
N ASN A 85 -2.39 9.43 -9.63
CA ASN A 85 -1.12 8.77 -9.35
C ASN A 85 -1.26 7.84 -8.14
N MET A 86 -1.11 6.54 -8.41
CA MET A 86 -1.20 5.47 -7.43
C MET A 86 0.10 5.20 -6.68
N GLU A 87 1.23 5.81 -7.03
CA GLU A 87 2.53 5.57 -6.39
C GLU A 87 2.47 5.63 -4.85
N LEU A 88 3.06 4.66 -4.16
CA LEU A 88 3.12 4.60 -2.70
C LEU A 88 3.47 5.94 -2.03
N ARG A 89 4.47 6.64 -2.59
CA ARG A 89 4.96 7.89 -2.03
C ARG A 89 3.88 8.95 -2.13
N GLY A 90 3.45 9.43 -0.95
CA GLY A 90 2.44 10.47 -0.86
C GLY A 90 1.02 10.03 -1.18
N LEU A 91 0.76 8.72 -1.37
CA LEU A 91 -0.58 8.20 -1.65
C LEU A 91 -1.59 8.60 -0.56
N GLY A 92 -1.26 8.37 0.71
CA GLY A 92 -2.11 8.77 1.83
C GLY A 92 -2.39 10.28 1.87
N ARG A 93 -1.44 11.12 1.47
CA ARG A 93 -1.66 12.58 1.34
C ARG A 93 -2.62 12.92 0.20
N ARG A 94 -2.53 12.24 -0.94
CA ARG A 94 -3.44 12.46 -2.08
C ARG A 94 -4.87 12.05 -1.74
N MET A 95 -5.05 10.92 -1.07
CA MET A 95 -6.37 10.46 -0.62
C MET A 95 -6.98 11.40 0.42
N THR A 96 -6.20 11.80 1.44
CA THR A 96 -6.70 12.69 2.50
C THR A 96 -7.02 14.11 2.05
N ARG A 97 -6.49 14.56 0.90
CA ARG A 97 -6.86 15.85 0.26
C ARG A 97 -8.27 15.84 -0.33
N GLN A 98 -8.79 14.67 -0.72
CA GLN A 98 -10.13 14.53 -1.31
C GLN A 98 -11.24 14.55 -0.25
N VAL A 99 -10.90 14.43 1.04
CA VAL A 99 -11.87 14.37 2.13
C VAL A 99 -11.67 15.49 3.16
N LYS A 100 -12.79 16.00 3.67
CA LYS A 100 -12.84 17.01 4.74
C LYS A 100 -13.10 16.33 6.09
N GLY A 101 -12.53 16.89 7.16
CA GLY A 101 -12.71 16.40 8.53
C GLY A 101 -11.64 15.40 8.99
N LYS A 102 -11.26 15.51 10.27
CA LYS A 102 -10.20 14.70 10.88
C LYS A 102 -10.56 13.22 10.90
N ILE A 103 -11.79 12.87 11.28
CA ILE A 103 -12.27 11.49 11.36
C ILE A 103 -12.28 10.83 9.98
N CYS A 104 -12.82 11.50 8.95
CA CYS A 104 -12.85 10.97 7.59
C CYS A 104 -11.44 10.67 7.06
N ARG A 105 -10.47 11.57 7.29
CA ARG A 105 -9.07 11.33 6.93
C ARG A 105 -8.48 10.11 7.62
N THR A 106 -8.78 9.93 8.90
CA THR A 106 -8.35 8.76 9.68
C THR A 106 -8.96 7.46 9.13
N ILE A 107 -10.25 7.46 8.78
CA ILE A 107 -10.93 6.29 8.21
C ILE A 107 -10.32 5.92 6.85
N VAL A 108 -10.16 6.90 5.95
CA VAL A 108 -9.60 6.68 4.61
C VAL A 108 -8.18 6.10 4.67
N LEU A 109 -7.34 6.59 5.59
CA LEU A 109 -6.01 6.03 5.79
C LEU A 109 -6.03 4.61 6.36
N ALA A 110 -6.99 4.28 7.22
CA ALA A 110 -7.14 2.93 7.77
C ALA A 110 -7.63 1.93 6.71
N ILE A 111 -8.55 2.36 5.83
CA ILE A 111 -8.98 1.56 4.69
C ILE A 111 -7.81 1.31 3.74
N LEU A 112 -7.01 2.35 3.43
CA LEU A 112 -5.80 2.17 2.62
C LEU A 112 -4.84 1.14 3.25
N ALA A 113 -4.64 1.20 4.58
CA ALA A 113 -3.79 0.23 5.28
C ALA A 113 -4.36 -1.19 5.23
N ALA A 114 -5.69 -1.34 5.29
CA ALA A 114 -6.36 -2.63 5.16
C ALA A 114 -6.24 -3.19 3.74
N VAL A 115 -6.40 -2.36 2.69
CA VAL A 115 -6.21 -2.82 1.30
C VAL A 115 -4.78 -3.30 1.08
N VAL A 116 -3.77 -2.52 1.51
CA VAL A 116 -2.35 -2.92 1.42
C VAL A 116 -2.03 -4.19 2.20
N TYR A 117 -2.81 -4.55 3.21
CA TYR A 117 -2.62 -5.82 3.91
C TYR A 117 -3.27 -7.02 3.20
N ASN A 118 -4.34 -6.80 2.43
CA ASN A 118 -5.10 -7.88 1.77
C ASN A 118 -4.66 -8.13 0.32
N VAL A 119 -3.90 -7.21 -0.27
CA VAL A 119 -3.11 -7.46 -1.48
C VAL A 119 -1.92 -8.32 -1.09
#